data_AF-A0A093XGR0-F1
#
_entry.id   AF-A0A093XGR0-F1
#
_cell.length_a   1.000
_cell.length_b   1.000
_cell.length_c   1.000
_cell.angle_alpha   90.00
_cell.angle_beta   90.00
_cell.angle_gamma   90.00
#
_symmetry.space_group_name_H-M   'P 1'
#
loop_
_entity.id
_entity.type
_entity.pdbx_description
1 polymer ?
#
loop_
_entity_poly.entity_id
_entity_poly.type
_entity_poly.pdbx_seq_one_letter_code
_entity_poly.pdbx_strand_id
1 'polypeptide(L)'
;MQFLQLLPLALATLAIAQKPQIIFYSKPHYEGKAARIVTIDANNDKCVDIYHILRTRAQSAHISEGVQCLLFDGMQCKGGPVNFIDKNEPTFVKGQQPASVKCAWD
;
A
#
# COMPACT_ATOMS: atom_id res chain seq x y z
N MET A 1 -4.58 57.35 -19.05
CA MET A 1 -4.46 56.34 -17.98
C MET A 1 -5.04 55.04 -18.51
N GLN A 2 -4.21 54.02 -18.72
CA GLN A 2 -4.69 52.70 -19.14
C GLN A 2 -3.85 51.68 -18.36
N PHE A 3 -4.44 51.19 -17.27
CA PHE A 3 -3.84 50.17 -16.41
C PHE A 3 -3.79 48.87 -17.20
N LEU A 4 -2.57 48.44 -17.58
CA LEU A 4 -2.30 47.06 -17.96
C LEU A 4 -2.56 46.17 -16.74
N GLN A 5 -3.73 45.54 -16.70
CA GLN A 5 -4.02 44.48 -15.74
C GLN A 5 -3.30 43.21 -16.19
N LEU A 6 -2.04 43.07 -15.76
CA LEU A 6 -1.34 41.80 -15.75
C LEU A 6 -2.05 40.88 -14.75
N LEU A 7 -3.02 40.09 -15.21
CA LEU A 7 -3.56 38.98 -14.44
C LEU A 7 -2.41 38.02 -14.13
N PRO A 8 -2.07 37.76 -12.86
CA PRO A 8 -1.12 36.72 -12.55
C PRO A 8 -1.78 35.40 -12.96
N LEU A 9 -1.11 34.63 -13.83
CA LEU A 9 -1.44 33.23 -14.03
C LEU A 9 -1.31 32.55 -12.66
N ALA A 10 -2.43 32.40 -11.97
CA ALA A 10 -2.51 31.57 -10.78
C ALA A 10 -2.15 30.15 -11.22
N LEU A 11 -0.97 29.70 -10.80
CA LEU A 11 -0.51 28.34 -10.99
C LEU A 11 -1.39 27.45 -10.11
N ALA A 12 -2.54 27.04 -10.65
CA ALA A 12 -3.38 26.04 -10.01
C ALA A 12 -2.64 24.70 -10.08
N THR A 13 -1.77 24.43 -9.10
CA THR A 13 -1.24 23.09 -8.87
C THR A 13 -2.41 22.21 -8.45
N LEU A 14 -2.99 21.51 -9.43
CA LEU A 14 -3.87 20.36 -9.19
C LEU A 14 -3.03 19.30 -8.48
N ALA A 15 -3.00 19.35 -7.15
CA ALA A 15 -2.61 18.21 -6.34
C ALA A 15 -3.69 17.14 -6.54
N ILE A 16 -3.56 16.36 -7.61
CA ILE A 16 -4.31 15.11 -7.74
C ILE A 16 -3.72 14.23 -6.64
N ALA A 17 -4.40 14.18 -5.49
CA ALA A 17 -4.07 13.26 -4.43
C ALA A 17 -4.18 11.84 -5.01
N GLN A 18 -3.04 11.28 -5.44
CA GLN A 18 -2.99 9.89 -5.88
C GLN A 18 -3.42 9.05 -4.69
N LYS A 19 -4.41 8.19 -4.91
CA LYS A 19 -4.85 7.29 -3.85
C LYS A 19 -3.66 6.43 -3.41
N PRO A 20 -3.46 6.25 -2.10
CA PRO A 20 -2.41 5.38 -1.60
C PRO A 20 -2.55 3.98 -2.21
N GLN A 21 -1.43 3.41 -2.64
CA GLN A 21 -1.35 2.10 -3.26
C GLN A 21 -0.39 1.21 -2.49
N ILE A 22 -0.77 -0.05 -2.33
CA ILE A 22 0.13 -1.10 -1.86
C ILE A 22 0.23 -2.19 -2.92
N ILE A 23 1.43 -2.75 -3.07
CA ILE A 23 1.70 -3.89 -3.95
C ILE A 23 2.51 -4.92 -3.17
N PHE A 24 1.96 -6.12 -3.01
CA PHE A 24 2.69 -7.27 -2.49
C PHE A 24 3.20 -8.15 -3.62
N TYR A 25 4.39 -8.72 -3.47
CA TYR A 25 5.06 -9.49 -4.51
C TYR A 25 5.39 -10.90 -4.03
N SER A 26 5.34 -11.87 -4.95
CA SER A 26 5.63 -13.28 -4.65
C SER A 26 7.11 -13.59 -4.43
N LYS A 27 8.01 -12.68 -4.83
CA LYS A 27 9.48 -12.82 -4.71
C LYS A 27 10.08 -11.62 -3.98
N PRO A 28 11.33 -11.74 -3.48
CA PRO A 28 12.07 -10.60 -2.94
C PRO A 28 12.31 -9.53 -4.02
N HIS A 29 12.70 -8.34 -3.58
CA HIS A 29 13.08 -7.20 -4.41
C HIS A 29 12.02 -6.80 -5.46
N TYR A 30 10.75 -6.90 -5.09
CA TYR A 30 9.59 -6.45 -5.88
C TYR A 30 9.39 -7.23 -7.19
N GLU A 31 9.77 -8.51 -7.20
CA GLU A 31 9.68 -9.36 -8.38
C GLU A 31 8.49 -10.34 -8.35
N GLY A 32 8.19 -10.88 -9.54
CA GLY A 32 7.22 -11.96 -9.72
C GLY A 32 5.77 -11.47 -9.73
N LYS A 33 4.86 -12.33 -9.27
CA LYS A 33 3.42 -12.04 -9.26
C LYS A 33 3.14 -10.93 -8.24
N ALA A 34 2.22 -10.03 -8.59
CA ALA A 34 1.87 -8.89 -7.76
C ALA A 34 0.38 -8.92 -7.34
N ALA A 35 0.11 -8.57 -6.09
CA ALA A 35 -1.21 -8.31 -5.55
C ALA A 35 -1.32 -6.83 -5.21
N ARG A 36 -2.16 -6.10 -5.97
CA ARG A 36 -2.36 -4.65 -5.82
C ARG A 36 -3.57 -4.37 -4.95
N ILE A 37 -3.41 -3.48 -3.98
CA ILE A 37 -4.48 -2.96 -3.12
C ILE A 37 -4.55 -1.45 -3.39
N VAL A 38 -5.65 -1.00 -3.99
CA VAL A 38 -5.84 0.36 -4.55
C VAL A 38 -6.92 1.17 -3.82
N THR A 39 -7.58 0.59 -2.83
CA THR A 39 -8.66 1.20 -2.05
C THR A 39 -8.40 1.01 -0.57
N ILE A 40 -7.53 1.85 -0.05
CA ILE A 40 -7.26 1.96 1.39
C ILE A 40 -7.96 3.25 1.82
N ASP A 41 -9.21 3.12 2.28
CA ASP A 41 -9.85 4.24 2.98
C ASP A 41 -9.32 4.25 4.43
N ALA A 42 -9.21 5.43 5.06
CA ALA A 42 -8.69 5.57 6.43
C ALA A 42 -9.42 4.68 7.46
N ASN A 43 -10.67 4.30 7.20
CA ASN A 43 -11.49 3.43 8.04
C ASN A 43 -11.62 1.99 7.49
N ASN A 44 -10.80 1.59 6.51
CA ASN A 44 -10.95 0.30 5.85
C ASN A 44 -10.28 -0.82 6.67
N ASP A 45 -10.97 -1.30 7.71
CA ASP A 45 -10.55 -2.48 8.48
C ASP A 45 -10.74 -3.81 7.72
N LYS A 46 -10.85 -3.75 6.38
CA LYS A 46 -11.07 -4.94 5.55
C LYS A 46 -9.77 -5.72 5.44
N CYS A 47 -9.85 -6.97 5.87
CA CYS A 47 -8.81 -7.94 5.59
C CYS A 47 -8.77 -8.28 4.10
N VAL A 48 -7.58 -8.27 3.51
CA VAL A 48 -7.34 -8.63 2.11
C VAL A 48 -6.49 -9.89 2.02
N ASP A 49 -7.03 -10.94 1.40
CA ASP A 49 -6.34 -12.22 1.17
C ASP A 49 -5.42 -12.15 -0.05
N ILE A 50 -4.20 -11.65 0.14
CA ILE A 50 -3.20 -11.56 -0.94
C ILE A 50 -2.70 -12.94 -1.40
N TYR A 51 -2.78 -13.97 -0.54
CA TYR A 51 -2.37 -15.34 -0.89
C TYR A 51 -3.18 -15.92 -2.06
N HIS A 52 -4.48 -15.62 -2.17
CA HIS A 52 -5.30 -16.09 -3.29
C HIS A 52 -4.84 -15.50 -4.63
N ILE A 53 -4.35 -14.26 -4.60
CA ILE A 53 -3.83 -13.57 -5.78
C ILE A 53 -2.43 -14.11 -6.09
N LEU A 54 -1.52 -14.13 -5.11
CA LEU A 54 -0.12 -14.52 -5.30
C LEU A 54 0.07 -16.03 -5.52
N ARG A 55 -0.85 -16.87 -5.03
CA ARG A 55 -0.73 -18.35 -4.91
C ARG A 55 0.48 -18.78 -4.06
N THR A 56 0.99 -17.88 -3.24
CA THR A 56 2.09 -18.06 -2.29
C THR A 56 2.04 -16.91 -1.28
N ARG A 57 2.85 -16.97 -0.23
CA ARG A 57 3.01 -15.84 0.71
C ARG A 57 3.83 -14.73 0.06
N ALA A 58 3.53 -13.48 0.41
CA ALA A 58 4.31 -12.37 -0.12
C ALA A 58 5.75 -12.39 0.43
N GLN A 59 6.70 -11.98 -0.40
CA GLN A 59 8.12 -11.92 -0.05
C GLN A 59 8.69 -10.50 -0.11
N SER A 60 7.99 -9.55 -0.73
CA SER A 60 8.31 -8.13 -0.65
C SER A 60 7.05 -7.28 -0.85
N ALA A 61 7.11 -6.00 -0.47
CA ALA A 61 5.99 -5.07 -0.60
C ALA A 61 6.44 -3.64 -0.93
N HIS A 62 5.75 -3.01 -1.88
CA HIS A 62 5.87 -1.58 -2.15
C HIS A 62 4.66 -0.86 -1.56
N ILE A 63 4.88 0.18 -0.76
CA ILE A 63 3.87 0.87 0.03
C ILE A 63 3.96 2.37 -0.21
N SER A 64 2.84 3.02 -0.50
CA SER A 64 2.76 4.47 -0.53
C SER A 64 3.05 5.08 0.84
N GLU A 65 3.66 6.27 0.84
CA GLU A 65 3.92 7.02 2.07
C GLU A 65 2.63 7.27 2.88
N GLY A 66 2.73 7.15 4.20
CA GLY A 66 1.61 7.32 5.13
C GLY A 66 0.68 6.09 5.27
N VAL A 67 0.90 5.02 4.50
CA VAL A 67 0.13 3.79 4.63
C VAL A 67 0.78 2.87 5.66
N GLN A 68 -0.05 2.30 6.52
CA GLN A 68 0.36 1.35 7.54
C GLN A 68 -0.37 0.04 7.35
N CYS A 69 0.35 -1.09 7.42
CA CYS A 69 -0.22 -2.42 7.23
C CYS A 69 0.16 -3.38 8.36
N LEU A 70 -0.86 -4.04 8.92
CA LEU A 70 -0.71 -5.23 9.74
C LEU A 70 -0.71 -6.48 8.85
N LEU A 71 0.30 -7.32 9.04
CA LEU A 71 0.55 -8.51 8.25
C LEU A 71 0.15 -9.76 9.02
N PHE A 72 -0.61 -10.65 8.38
CA PHE A 72 -1.11 -11.87 9.01
C PHE A 72 -0.62 -13.11 8.27
N ASP A 73 -0.18 -14.11 9.04
CA ASP A 73 0.22 -15.40 8.50
C ASP A 73 -0.99 -16.22 8.01
N GLY A 74 -2.14 -16.07 8.69
CA GLY A 74 -3.39 -16.70 8.28
C GLY A 74 -4.11 -15.96 7.16
N MET A 75 -4.98 -16.67 6.44
CA MET A 75 -6.00 -16.04 5.59
C MET A 75 -7.09 -15.41 6.46
N GLN A 76 -7.83 -14.44 5.90
CA GLN A 76 -8.88 -13.67 6.54
C GLN A 76 -8.41 -12.99 7.84
N CYS A 77 -7.11 -12.70 7.93
CA CYS A 77 -6.47 -12.09 9.09
C CYS A 77 -6.72 -12.88 10.37
N LYS A 78 -6.81 -14.21 10.25
CA LYS A 78 -6.92 -15.12 11.39
C LYS A 78 -5.60 -15.23 12.13
N GLY A 79 -5.69 -15.29 13.46
CA GLY A 79 -4.53 -15.26 14.36
C GLY A 79 -4.06 -13.83 14.67
N GLY A 80 -2.93 -13.72 15.37
CA GLY A 80 -2.28 -12.43 15.60
C GLY A 80 -1.48 -11.95 14.38
N PRO A 81 -1.20 -10.65 14.27
CA PRO A 81 -0.30 -10.14 13.25
C PRO A 81 1.11 -10.68 13.47
N VAL A 82 1.78 -11.07 12.38
CA VAL A 82 3.18 -11.54 12.41
C VAL A 82 4.18 -10.44 12.14
N ASN A 83 3.73 -9.33 11.54
CA ASN A 83 4.57 -8.17 11.26
C ASN A 83 3.73 -6.91 11.04
N PHE A 84 4.39 -5.75 11.04
CA PHE A 84 3.87 -4.44 10.69
C PHE A 84 4.81 -3.78 9.70
N ILE A 85 4.26 -3.10 8.69
CA ILE A 85 5.04 -2.33 7.71
C ILE A 85 4.37 -0.99 7.43
N ASP A 86 5.19 0.06 7.33
CA ASP A 86 4.81 1.45 7.04
C ASP A 86 5.65 2.06 5.89
N LYS A 87 6.51 1.24 5.27
CA LYS A 87 7.42 1.61 4.20
C LYS A 87 7.69 0.40 3.31
N ASN A 88 8.34 0.68 2.19
CA ASN A 88 8.80 -0.37 1.28
C ASN A 88 9.61 -1.45 2.00
N GLU A 89 9.28 -2.71 1.75
CA GLU A 89 9.92 -3.88 2.32
C GLU A 89 10.50 -4.75 1.20
N PRO A 90 11.81 -4.66 0.91
CA PRO A 90 12.40 -5.41 -0.20
C PRO A 90 12.45 -6.91 0.06
N THR A 91 12.48 -7.35 1.32
CA THR A 91 12.52 -8.78 1.65
C THR A 91 11.90 -9.05 3.03
N PHE A 92 10.81 -9.79 3.07
CA PHE A 92 10.26 -10.26 4.35
C PHE A 92 11.14 -11.36 4.98
N VAL A 93 11.41 -11.21 6.27
CA VAL A 93 12.12 -12.23 7.07
C VAL A 93 11.30 -13.52 7.11
N LYS A 94 11.97 -14.67 7.11
CA LYS A 94 11.34 -16.00 7.24
C LYS A 94 10.43 -16.04 8.48
N GLY A 95 9.16 -16.39 8.27
CA GLY A 95 8.12 -16.42 9.31
C GLY A 95 7.27 -15.14 9.40
N GLN A 96 7.64 -14.09 8.68
CA GLN A 96 6.88 -12.83 8.61
C GLN A 96 6.17 -12.63 7.26
N GLN A 97 6.25 -13.61 6.35
CA GLN A 97 5.62 -13.53 5.02
C GLN A 97 4.07 -13.58 5.15
N PRO A 98 3.35 -12.51 4.79
CA PRO A 98 1.90 -12.46 4.95
C PRO A 98 1.16 -13.33 3.92
N ALA A 99 0.04 -13.90 4.37
CA ALA A 99 -1.01 -14.45 3.51
C ALA A 99 -2.19 -13.48 3.35
N SER A 100 -2.44 -12.65 4.36
CA SER A 100 -3.45 -11.60 4.34
C SER A 100 -3.01 -10.35 5.10
N VAL A 101 -3.66 -9.23 4.84
CA VAL A 101 -3.25 -7.92 5.38
C VAL A 101 -4.45 -7.05 5.72
N LYS A 102 -4.28 -6.16 6.70
CA LYS A 102 -5.14 -5.00 6.97
C LYS A 102 -4.30 -3.76 6.84
N CYS A 103 -4.76 -2.78 6.08
CA CYS A 103 -4.01 -1.55 5.87
C CYS A 103 -4.91 -0.34 6.08
N ALA A 104 -4.32 0.72 6.63
CA ALA A 104 -4.94 2.01 6.84
C ALA A 104 -4.05 3.11 6.26
N TRP A 105 -4.63 4.27 6.03
CA TRP A 105 -3.93 5.48 5.60
C TRP A 105 -4.37 6.59 6.53
N ASP A 106 -3.39 7.26 7.16
CA ASP A 106 -3.61 8.39 8.07
C ASP A 106 -3.90 9.70 7.29
#